data_AF-A0A1J3GR91-F1
#
_entry.id   AF-A0A1J3GR91-F1
#
_cell.length_a   1.000
_cell.length_b   1.000
_cell.length_c   1.000
_cell.angle_alpha   90.00
_cell.angle_beta   90.00
_cell.angle_gamma   90.00
#
_symmetry.space_group_name_H-M   'P 1'
#
loop_
_entity.id
_entity.type
_entity.pdbx_description
1 polymer ?
#
loop_
_entity_poly.entity_id
_entity_poly.type
_entity_poly.pdbx_seq_one_letter_code
_entity_poly.pdbx_strand_id
1 'polypeptide(L)'
;NEWMQACEDEICSIEKNNTWDLVDLPYGAKPIGLKWVFKLKRNSDGSINKHKARLVAKGYVQRYGIDFEEVFAPVARLETIRLLISFAATNGWEIHHLDVKTAFLHGELKEIVYVRQPEGFEVKGCEDKVYKLNKALYGLRQAPRAWNHKLNQILMELQFTKCSKEPSVYRKVSGES
;
A
#
# COMPACT_ATOMS: atom_id res chain seq x y z
N ASN A 1 -9.77 25.08 -4.71
CA ASN A 1 -9.98 24.06 -5.75
C ASN A 1 -9.87 22.70 -5.07
N GLU A 2 -10.98 21.97 -4.93
CA GLU A 2 -11.07 20.76 -4.09
C GLU A 2 -10.16 19.61 -4.54
N TRP A 3 -9.82 19.56 -5.84
CA TRP A 3 -8.86 18.59 -6.37
C TRP A 3 -7.42 18.87 -5.96
N MET A 4 -7.03 20.15 -5.91
CA MET A 4 -5.68 20.55 -5.49
C MET A 4 -5.44 20.15 -4.03
N GLN A 5 -6.42 20.44 -3.16
CA GLN A 5 -6.38 20.05 -1.76
C GLN A 5 -6.31 18.53 -1.59
N ALA A 6 -7.02 17.76 -2.43
CA ALA A 6 -6.92 16.30 -2.40
C ALA A 6 -5.52 15.79 -2.81
N CYS A 7 -4.83 16.48 -3.71
CA CYS A 7 -3.43 16.17 -4.05
C CYS A 7 -2.47 16.52 -2.91
N GLU A 8 -2.65 17.69 -2.28
CA GLU A 8 -1.87 18.12 -1.11
C GLU A 8 -2.02 17.14 0.06
N ASP A 9 -3.26 16.71 0.37
CA ASP A 9 -3.56 15.69 1.37
C ASP A 9 -2.79 14.39 1.10
N GLU A 10 -2.73 13.95 -0.16
CA GLU A 10 -2.03 12.72 -0.56
C GLU A 10 -0.51 12.87 -0.43
N ILE A 11 0.08 13.98 -0.91
CA ILE A 11 1.52 14.25 -0.75
C ILE A 11 1.89 14.31 0.74
N CYS A 12 1.13 15.05 1.54
CA CYS A 12 1.34 15.14 2.99
C CYS A 12 1.26 13.76 3.65
N SER A 13 0.34 12.90 3.21
CA SER A 13 0.27 11.52 3.71
C SER A 13 1.50 10.68 3.32
N ILE A 14 2.04 10.86 2.13
CA ILE A 14 3.25 10.15 1.64
C ILE A 14 4.48 10.61 2.43
N GLU A 15 4.64 11.93 2.61
CA GLU A 15 5.75 12.55 3.34
C GLU A 15 5.70 12.21 4.83
N LYS A 16 4.52 12.27 5.47
CA LYS A 16 4.34 11.87 6.87
C LYS A 16 4.71 10.41 7.12
N ASN A 17 4.57 9.55 6.11
CA ASN A 17 4.98 8.15 6.18
C ASN A 17 6.47 7.93 5.87
N ASN A 18 7.26 8.99 5.59
CA ASN A 18 8.65 8.90 5.15
C ASN A 18 8.82 7.91 3.98
N THR A 19 7.89 7.99 3.02
CA THR A 19 7.80 7.02 1.91
C THR A 19 8.97 7.15 0.94
N TRP A 20 9.53 8.36 0.80
CA TRP A 20 10.60 8.65 -0.13
C TRP A 20 11.56 9.72 0.37
N ASP A 21 12.71 9.82 -0.27
CA ASP A 21 13.69 10.89 -0.08
C ASP A 21 14.06 11.52 -1.43
N LEU A 22 14.23 12.85 -1.47
CA LEU A 22 14.67 13.57 -2.66
C LEU A 22 16.19 13.40 -2.85
N VAL A 23 16.60 12.83 -3.98
CA VAL A 23 18.00 12.52 -4.28
C VAL A 23 18.36 12.84 -5.73
N ASP A 24 19.65 13.00 -5.98
CA ASP A 24 20.17 13.07 -7.35
C ASP A 24 20.04 11.70 -8.02
N LEU A 25 19.61 11.69 -9.29
CA LEU A 25 19.43 10.45 -10.04
C LEU A 25 20.80 9.79 -10.27
N PRO A 26 21.05 8.57 -9.75
CA PRO A 26 22.32 7.90 -9.98
C PRO A 26 22.54 7.59 -11.46
N TYR A 27 23.80 7.58 -11.88
CA TYR A 27 24.16 7.24 -13.26
C TYR A 27 23.64 5.85 -13.64
N GLY A 28 22.93 5.78 -14.77
CA GLY A 28 22.35 4.54 -15.30
C GLY A 28 21.00 4.12 -14.68
N ALA A 29 20.53 4.79 -13.63
CA ALA A 29 19.20 4.53 -13.07
C ALA A 29 18.09 5.12 -13.94
N LYS A 30 16.95 4.43 -14.05
CA LYS A 30 15.78 4.90 -14.80
C LYS A 30 14.61 5.16 -13.83
N PRO A 31 14.24 6.42 -13.59
CA PRO A 31 13.15 6.72 -12.68
C PRO A 31 11.80 6.37 -13.32
N ILE A 32 10.91 5.78 -12.52
CA ILE A 32 9.55 5.45 -12.91
C ILE A 32 8.69 6.73 -12.87
N GLY A 33 7.86 6.93 -13.89
CA GLY A 33 6.91 8.04 -13.89
C GLY A 33 5.79 7.84 -12.87
N LEU A 34 5.32 8.93 -12.27
CA LEU A 34 4.11 8.93 -11.45
C LEU A 34 2.89 9.38 -12.28
N LYS A 35 1.70 9.09 -11.77
CA LYS A 35 0.42 9.54 -12.34
C LYS A 35 -0.58 9.80 -11.22
N TRP A 36 -1.30 10.92 -11.33
CA TRP A 36 -2.46 11.20 -10.50
C TRP A 36 -3.69 10.40 -10.96
N VAL A 37 -4.36 9.76 -10.00
CA VAL A 37 -5.63 9.07 -10.21
C VAL A 37 -6.70 9.76 -9.38
N PHE A 38 -7.69 10.33 -10.07
CA PHE A 38 -8.78 11.08 -9.48
C PHE A 38 -10.05 10.24 -9.40
N LYS A 39 -10.75 10.31 -8.28
CA LYS A 39 -12.06 9.67 -8.09
C LYS A 39 -12.97 10.56 -7.26
N LEU A 40 -14.17 10.80 -7.79
CA LEU A 40 -15.27 11.37 -7.03
C LEU A 40 -15.91 10.28 -6.17
N LYS A 41 -15.95 10.47 -4.86
CA LYS A 41 -16.80 9.69 -3.98
C LYS A 41 -18.15 10.39 -3.87
N ARG A 42 -19.23 9.64 -4.14
CA ARG A 42 -20.61 10.10 -3.99
C ARG A 42 -21.27 9.36 -2.84
N ASN A 43 -22.20 10.04 -2.18
CA ASN A 43 -23.10 9.44 -1.21
C ASN A 43 -24.17 8.59 -1.93
N SER A 44 -24.95 7.83 -1.16
CA SER A 44 -26.06 7.02 -1.69
C SER A 44 -27.15 7.86 -2.36
N ASP A 45 -27.30 9.12 -1.95
CA ASP A 45 -28.21 10.11 -2.54
C ASP A 45 -27.67 10.78 -3.82
N GLY A 46 -26.44 10.43 -4.24
CA GLY A 46 -25.79 10.98 -5.43
C GLY A 46 -25.01 12.29 -5.19
N SER A 47 -25.09 12.89 -4.00
CA SER A 47 -24.31 14.09 -3.64
C SER A 47 -22.81 13.80 -3.56
N ILE A 48 -21.98 14.80 -3.80
CA ILE A 48 -20.51 14.65 -3.73
C ILE A 48 -20.12 14.55 -2.26
N ASN A 49 -19.53 13.42 -1.88
CA ASN A 49 -18.99 13.18 -0.55
C ASN A 49 -17.57 13.73 -0.43
N LYS A 50 -16.69 13.34 -1.36
CA LYS A 50 -15.27 13.72 -1.31
C LYS A 50 -14.57 13.60 -2.67
N HIS A 51 -13.72 14.57 -2.95
CA HIS A 51 -12.68 14.51 -3.97
C HIS A 51 -11.51 13.65 -3.48
N LYS A 52 -11.17 12.59 -4.23
CA LYS A 52 -10.04 11.71 -3.88
C LYS A 52 -9.01 11.72 -4.99
N ALA A 53 -7.82 12.25 -4.70
CA ALA A 53 -6.63 12.05 -5.50
C ALA A 53 -5.79 10.90 -4.91
N ARG A 54 -5.07 10.19 -5.76
CA ARG A 54 -4.02 9.24 -5.35
C ARG A 54 -2.84 9.35 -6.30
N LEU A 55 -1.65 9.29 -5.74
CA LEU A 55 -0.44 9.26 -6.52
C LEU A 55 0.00 7.82 -6.75
N VAL A 56 0.11 7.44 -8.02
CA VAL A 56 0.35 6.05 -8.42
C VAL A 56 1.60 5.97 -9.28
N ALA A 57 2.51 5.06 -8.94
CA ALA A 57 3.65 4.72 -9.76
C ALA A 57 3.20 3.96 -11.01
N LYS A 58 3.80 4.26 -12.17
CA LYS A 58 3.57 3.55 -13.43
C LYS A 58 4.27 2.18 -13.43
N GLY A 59 4.02 1.33 -12.43
CA GLY A 59 4.73 0.06 -12.23
C GLY A 59 4.56 -0.98 -13.35
N TYR A 60 3.66 -0.74 -14.32
CA TYR A 60 3.61 -1.55 -15.54
C TYR A 60 4.91 -1.47 -16.36
N VAL A 61 5.71 -0.39 -16.21
CA VAL A 61 7.02 -0.25 -16.86
C VAL A 61 8.13 -1.06 -16.19
N GLN A 62 7.91 -1.59 -14.97
CA GLN A 62 8.90 -2.37 -14.24
C GLN A 62 9.14 -3.74 -14.90
N ARG A 63 10.39 -4.20 -14.86
CA ARG A 63 10.85 -5.46 -15.42
C ARG A 63 11.28 -6.42 -14.31
N TYR A 64 10.80 -7.66 -14.42
CA TYR A 64 11.24 -8.77 -13.56
C TYR A 64 12.75 -9.01 -13.72
N GLY A 65 13.44 -9.27 -12.61
CA GLY A 65 14.89 -9.48 -12.57
C GLY A 65 15.74 -8.21 -12.70
N ILE A 66 15.09 -7.03 -12.83
CA ILE A 66 15.77 -5.72 -12.84
C ILE A 66 15.21 -4.86 -11.71
N ASP A 67 13.90 -4.60 -11.74
CA ASP A 67 13.24 -3.69 -10.78
C ASP A 67 12.62 -4.43 -9.59
N PHE A 68 12.39 -5.74 -9.73
CA PHE A 68 11.88 -6.62 -8.69
C PHE A 68 12.16 -8.09 -9.02
N GLU A 69 12.26 -8.91 -7.98
CA GLU A 69 12.47 -10.37 -8.09
C GLU A 69 11.25 -11.18 -7.65
N GLU A 70 10.38 -10.63 -6.80
CA GLU A 70 9.20 -11.33 -6.30
C GLU A 70 8.07 -10.34 -5.98
N VAL A 71 6.85 -10.68 -6.39
CA VAL A 71 5.65 -9.84 -6.23
C VAL A 71 4.52 -10.58 -5.52
N PHE A 72 4.73 -11.84 -5.17
CA PHE A 72 3.69 -12.68 -4.60
C PHE A 72 3.27 -12.15 -3.22
N ALA A 73 1.96 -12.00 -3.04
CA ALA A 73 1.33 -11.73 -1.77
C ALA A 73 0.11 -12.64 -1.63
N PRO A 74 -0.03 -13.38 -0.51
CA PRO A 74 -1.17 -14.27 -0.33
C PRO A 74 -2.47 -13.46 -0.17
N VAL A 75 -3.51 -13.92 -0.85
CA VAL A 75 -4.87 -13.37 -0.76
C VAL A 75 -5.76 -14.44 -0.18
N ALA A 76 -6.58 -14.07 0.80
CA ALA A 76 -7.52 -15.00 1.40
C ALA A 76 -8.53 -15.51 0.37
N ARG A 77 -8.66 -16.83 0.31
CA ARG A 77 -9.64 -17.48 -0.55
C ARG A 77 -11.05 -17.22 -0.04
N LEU A 78 -12.00 -17.12 -0.96
CA LEU A 78 -13.41 -16.88 -0.60
C LEU A 78 -13.98 -18.05 0.21
N GLU A 79 -13.56 -19.28 -0.07
CA GLU A 79 -13.93 -20.48 0.67
C GLU A 79 -13.49 -20.38 2.13
N THR A 80 -12.25 -19.93 2.36
CA THR A 80 -11.70 -19.70 3.71
C THR A 80 -12.52 -18.64 4.45
N ILE A 81 -12.83 -17.51 3.80
CA ILE A 81 -13.61 -16.43 4.41
C ILE A 81 -15.02 -16.93 4.79
N ARG A 82 -15.69 -17.64 3.88
CA ARG A 82 -17.02 -18.22 4.14
C ARG A 82 -17.00 -19.23 5.27
N LEU A 83 -15.98 -20.08 5.32
CA LEU A 83 -15.79 -21.06 6.39
C LEU A 83 -15.66 -20.35 7.75
N LEU A 84 -14.81 -19.33 7.86
CA LEU A 84 -14.63 -18.56 9.10
C LEU A 84 -15.93 -17.86 9.54
N ILE A 85 -16.67 -17.27 8.61
CA ILE A 85 -17.98 -16.66 8.90
C ILE A 85 -18.98 -17.71 9.39
N SER A 86 -19.02 -18.89 8.76
CA SER A 86 -19.88 -19.99 9.20
C SER A 86 -19.53 -20.46 10.61
N PHE A 87 -18.24 -20.61 10.93
CA PHE A 87 -17.79 -20.95 12.28
C PHE A 87 -18.21 -19.90 13.30
N ALA A 88 -18.01 -18.62 12.99
CA ALA A 88 -18.41 -17.54 13.87
C ALA A 88 -19.93 -17.54 14.12
N ALA A 89 -20.74 -17.71 13.07
CA ALA A 89 -22.19 -17.79 13.18
C ALA A 89 -22.66 -18.98 14.04
N THR A 90 -22.07 -20.16 13.85
CA THR A 90 -22.42 -21.37 14.63
C THR A 90 -22.05 -21.24 16.12
N ASN A 91 -20.95 -20.55 16.43
CA ASN A 91 -20.47 -20.37 17.80
C ASN A 91 -20.94 -19.07 18.46
N GLY A 92 -21.76 -18.26 17.76
CA GLY A 92 -22.18 -16.94 18.25
C GLY A 92 -21.04 -15.95 18.44
N TRP A 93 -19.94 -16.08 17.69
CA TRP A 93 -18.79 -15.17 17.78
C TRP A 93 -19.04 -13.87 17.01
N GLU A 94 -18.55 -12.77 17.57
CA GLU A 94 -18.54 -11.48 16.89
C GLU A 94 -17.46 -11.41 15.80
N ILE A 95 -17.78 -10.73 14.69
CA ILE A 95 -16.83 -10.48 13.60
C ILE A 95 -16.56 -8.99 13.54
N HIS A 96 -15.30 -8.61 13.67
CA HIS A 96 -14.84 -7.25 13.45
C HIS A 96 -14.17 -7.11 12.08
N HIS A 97 -14.48 -6.02 11.39
CA HIS A 97 -13.88 -5.67 10.11
C HIS A 97 -12.98 -4.43 10.27
N LEU A 98 -11.77 -4.51 9.73
CA LEU A 98 -10.76 -3.45 9.78
C LEU A 98 -10.27 -3.12 8.37
N ASP A 99 -10.38 -1.85 7.97
CA ASP A 99 -9.77 -1.32 6.74
C ASP A 99 -8.59 -0.42 7.10
N VAL A 100 -7.38 -0.84 6.73
CA VAL A 100 -6.16 -0.08 7.02
C VAL A 100 -5.98 1.01 5.97
N LYS A 101 -6.05 2.26 6.41
CA LYS A 101 -5.77 3.42 5.56
C LYS A 101 -4.32 3.36 5.07
N THR A 102 -4.10 3.71 3.81
CA THR A 102 -2.77 3.82 3.20
C THR A 102 -1.87 2.59 3.38
N ALA A 103 -2.44 1.39 3.41
CA ALA A 103 -1.75 0.13 3.70
C ALA A 103 -0.39 -0.02 2.98
N PHE A 104 -0.31 0.28 1.68
CA PHE A 104 0.93 0.15 0.93
C PHE A 104 2.04 1.11 1.39
N LEU A 105 1.69 2.32 1.85
CA LEU A 105 2.66 3.30 2.36
C LEU A 105 3.32 2.85 3.68
N HIS A 106 2.80 1.80 4.32
CA HIS A 106 3.43 1.18 5.48
C HIS A 106 4.38 0.03 5.12
N GLY A 107 4.32 -0.50 3.90
CA GLY A 107 5.17 -1.59 3.43
C GLY A 107 6.56 -1.09 3.07
N GLU A 108 7.59 -1.56 3.77
CA GLU A 108 8.98 -1.24 3.48
C GLU A 108 9.43 -1.89 2.17
N LEU A 109 10.13 -1.12 1.34
CA LEU A 109 10.63 -1.58 0.05
C LEU A 109 12.06 -2.07 0.20
N LYS A 110 12.34 -3.31 -0.24
CA LYS A 110 13.71 -3.86 -0.20
C LYS A 110 14.51 -3.46 -1.44
N GLU A 111 13.83 -3.33 -2.56
CA GLU A 111 14.42 -2.96 -3.84
C GLU A 111 14.62 -1.44 -3.93
N ILE A 112 15.68 -1.01 -4.62
CA ILE A 112 15.93 0.41 -4.87
C ILE A 112 15.05 0.83 -6.05
N VAL A 113 14.04 1.65 -5.78
CA VAL A 113 13.16 2.21 -6.81
C VAL A 113 13.23 3.73 -6.79
N TYR A 114 13.48 4.31 -7.96
CA TYR A 114 13.43 5.76 -8.16
C TYR A 114 12.15 6.13 -8.90
N VAL A 115 11.52 7.23 -8.50
CA VAL A 115 10.36 7.80 -9.18
C VAL A 115 10.61 9.27 -9.50
N ARG A 116 10.02 9.74 -10.60
CA ARG A 116 10.03 11.18 -10.91
C ARG A 116 9.20 11.94 -9.89
N GLN A 117 9.47 13.24 -9.75
CA GLN A 117 8.64 14.12 -8.95
C GLN A 117 7.20 14.15 -9.50
N PRO A 118 6.18 14.28 -8.62
CA PRO A 118 4.80 14.39 -9.04
C PRO A 118 4.59 15.69 -9.81
N GLU A 119 3.88 15.59 -10.93
CA GLU A 119 3.53 16.73 -11.78
C GLU A 119 2.76 17.79 -10.97
N GLY A 120 3.25 19.02 -10.99
CA GLY A 120 2.68 20.17 -10.26
C GLY A 120 3.11 20.26 -8.79
N PHE A 121 4.00 19.38 -8.35
CA PHE A 121 4.54 19.32 -6.99
C PHE A 121 6.07 19.14 -7.01
N GLU A 122 6.73 19.65 -8.05
CA GLU A 122 8.18 19.67 -8.16
C GLU A 122 8.81 20.66 -7.16
N VAL A 123 9.92 20.26 -6.56
CA VAL A 123 10.69 21.13 -5.66
C VAL A 123 11.46 22.13 -6.51
N LYS A 124 11.12 23.41 -6.34
CA LYS A 124 11.75 24.53 -7.07
C LYS A 124 13.27 24.54 -6.87
N GLY A 125 14.02 24.62 -7.97
CA GLY A 125 15.49 24.57 -7.97
C GLY A 125 16.08 23.17 -7.81
N CYS A 126 15.25 22.13 -7.79
CA CYS A 126 15.64 20.72 -7.73
C CYS A 126 14.83 19.88 -8.74
N GLU A 127 14.39 20.48 -9.86
CA GLU A 127 13.49 19.85 -10.84
C GLU A 127 14.09 18.58 -11.45
N ASP A 128 15.41 18.52 -11.59
CA ASP A 128 16.15 17.36 -12.13
C ASP A 128 16.29 16.19 -11.12
N LYS A 129 15.98 16.44 -9.83
CA LYS A 129 16.06 15.41 -8.80
C LYS A 129 14.90 14.43 -8.87
N VAL A 130 15.09 13.27 -8.27
CA VAL A 130 14.13 12.17 -8.22
C VAL A 130 13.85 11.75 -6.78
N TYR A 131 12.74 11.07 -6.56
CA TYR A 131 12.44 10.47 -5.27
C TYR A 131 12.92 9.02 -5.24
N LYS A 132 13.76 8.68 -4.26
CA LYS A 132 14.08 7.29 -3.91
C LYS A 132 13.01 6.77 -2.95
N LEU A 133 12.38 5.66 -3.28
CA LEU A 133 11.35 5.07 -2.43
C LEU A 133 11.97 4.23 -1.31
N ASN A 134 11.58 4.53 -0.08
CA ASN A 134 11.85 3.72 1.11
C ASN A 134 10.69 2.78 1.42
N LYS A 135 9.47 3.17 1.04
CA LYS A 135 8.24 2.39 1.21
C LYS A 135 7.47 2.29 -0.10
N ALA A 136 6.60 1.30 -0.18
CA ALA A 136 5.88 1.01 -1.41
C ALA A 136 4.82 2.08 -1.73
N LEU A 137 4.81 2.54 -2.97
CA LEU A 137 3.73 3.35 -3.54
C LEU A 137 2.68 2.48 -4.23
N TYR A 138 1.47 3.03 -4.39
CA TYR A 138 0.44 2.43 -5.23
C TYR A 138 0.96 2.20 -6.65
N GLY A 139 0.54 1.09 -7.27
CA GLY A 139 0.86 0.79 -8.66
C GLY A 139 2.22 0.12 -8.89
N LEU A 140 3.11 0.08 -7.89
CA LEU A 140 4.28 -0.79 -7.93
C LEU A 140 3.85 -2.26 -7.90
N ARG A 141 4.54 -3.11 -8.67
CA ARG A 141 4.20 -4.54 -8.73
C ARG A 141 4.44 -5.26 -7.40
N GLN A 142 5.45 -4.83 -6.63
CA GLN A 142 5.80 -5.42 -5.34
C GLN A 142 5.08 -4.81 -4.13
N ALA A 143 4.25 -3.77 -4.31
CA ALA A 143 3.57 -3.10 -3.19
C ALA A 143 2.70 -4.03 -2.33
N PRO A 144 1.90 -4.96 -2.91
CA PRO A 144 1.13 -5.91 -2.11
C PRO A 144 2.00 -6.82 -1.22
N ARG A 145 3.17 -7.24 -1.73
CA ARG A 145 4.13 -8.07 -1.00
C ARG A 145 4.77 -7.30 0.14
N ALA A 146 5.22 -6.07 -0.10
CA ALA A 146 5.79 -5.19 0.93
C ALA A 146 4.80 -4.99 2.09
N TRP A 147 3.52 -4.73 1.77
CA TRP A 147 2.47 -4.64 2.79
C TRP A 147 2.24 -5.97 3.52
N ASN A 148 2.13 -7.09 2.81
CA ASN A 148 1.92 -8.39 3.44
C ASN A 148 3.06 -8.75 4.41
N HIS A 149 4.30 -8.45 4.04
CA HIS A 149 5.45 -8.67 4.90
C HIS A 149 5.34 -7.85 6.20
N LYS A 150 5.01 -6.56 6.10
CA LYS A 150 4.82 -5.70 7.27
C LYS A 150 3.69 -6.19 8.17
N LEU A 151 2.55 -6.55 7.58
CA LEU A 151 1.41 -7.10 8.31
C LEU A 151 1.77 -8.40 9.03
N ASN A 152 2.48 -9.32 8.36
CA ASN A 152 2.94 -10.57 8.95
C ASN A 152 3.86 -10.32 10.16
N GLN A 153 4.80 -9.37 10.07
CA GLN A 153 5.67 -8.99 11.20
C GLN A 153 4.85 -8.51 12.40
N ILE A 154 3.93 -7.56 12.19
CA ILE A 154 3.07 -7.02 13.25
C ILE A 154 2.21 -8.13 13.88
N LEU A 155 1.60 -9.00 13.08
CA LEU A 155 0.79 -10.10 13.60
C LEU A 155 1.62 -11.09 14.42
N MET A 156 2.84 -11.40 13.99
CA MET A 156 3.77 -12.24 14.75
C MET A 156 4.19 -11.59 16.08
N GLU A 157 4.47 -10.28 16.10
CA GLU A 157 4.76 -9.51 17.31
C GLU A 157 3.57 -9.54 18.28
N LEU A 158 2.35 -9.51 17.75
CA LEU A 158 1.11 -9.70 18.52
C LEU A 158 0.84 -11.16 18.90
N GLN A 159 1.80 -12.07 18.70
CA GLN A 159 1.74 -13.50 19.03
C GLN A 159 0.68 -14.29 18.25
N PHE A 160 0.30 -13.83 17.06
CA PHE A 160 -0.48 -14.66 16.16
C PHE A 160 0.41 -15.70 15.48
N THR A 161 -0.14 -16.90 15.30
CA THR A 161 0.48 -17.99 14.55
C THR A 161 -0.13 -18.08 13.16
N LYS A 162 0.72 -18.07 12.13
CA LYS A 162 0.32 -18.21 10.73
C LYS A 162 -0.14 -19.64 10.42
N CYS A 163 -1.25 -19.78 9.70
CA CYS A 163 -1.72 -21.08 9.22
C CYS A 163 -0.84 -21.58 8.06
N SER A 164 -0.37 -22.83 8.13
CA SER A 164 0.48 -23.42 7.09
C SER A 164 -0.28 -23.74 5.79
N LYS A 165 -1.58 -24.07 5.90
CA LYS A 165 -2.43 -24.42 4.75
C LYS A 165 -3.05 -23.20 4.05
N GLU A 166 -3.15 -22.08 4.77
CA GLU A 166 -3.72 -20.83 4.26
C GLU A 166 -2.88 -19.64 4.75
N PRO A 167 -1.89 -19.17 3.95
CA PRO A 167 -0.93 -18.15 4.36
C PRO A 167 -1.53 -16.76 4.66
N SER A 168 -2.80 -16.53 4.35
CA SER A 168 -3.53 -15.30 4.71
C SER A 168 -4.26 -15.39 6.06
N VAL A 169 -4.31 -16.57 6.70
CA VAL A 169 -5.01 -16.80 7.97
C VAL A 169 -4.02 -16.89 9.11
N TYR A 170 -4.35 -16.21 10.20
CA TYR A 170 -3.61 -16.19 11.43
C TYR A 170 -4.54 -16.55 12.58
N ARG A 171 -4.03 -17.30 13.56
CA ARG A 171 -4.77 -17.65 14.78
C ARG A 171 -3.98 -17.19 16.00
N LYS A 172 -4.69 -16.69 17.00
CA LYS A 172 -4.14 -16.47 18.34
C LYS A 172 -5.10 -17.14 19.32
N VAL A 173 -4.56 -17.96 20.21
CA VAL A 173 -5.33 -18.56 21.30
C VAL A 173 -5.01 -17.74 22.53
N SER A 174 -5.99 -17.00 23.01
CA SER A 174 -5.92 -16.36 24.33
C SER A 174 -6.36 -17.40 25.34
N GLY A 175 -5.42 -18.04 26.04
CA GLY A 175 -5.76 -18.90 27.16
C GLY A 175 -6.07 -18.04 28.38
N GLU A 176 -7.28 -18.13 28.91
CA GLU A 176 -7.41 -18.16 30.36
C GLU A 176 -6.87 -19.53 30.78
N SER A 177 -5.81 -19.53 31.58
CA SER A 177 -5.33 -20.73 32.27
C SER A 177 -6.23 -21.00 33.48
#